data_AF-A0A165EFN1-F1
#
_entry.id   AF-A0A165EFN1-F1
#
_cell.length_a   1.000
_cell.length_b   1.000
_cell.length_c   1.000
_cell.angle_alpha   90.00
_cell.angle_beta   90.00
_cell.angle_gamma   90.00
#
_symmetry.space_group_name_H-M   'P 1'
#
loop_
_entity.id
_entity.type
_entity.pdbx_description
1 polymer ?
#
loop_
_entity_poly.entity_id
_entity_poly.type
_entity_poly.pdbx_seq_one_letter_code
_entity_poly.pdbx_strand_id
1 'polypeptide(L)'
;MVRSTSFLFSAVVYAAVALAAACPPKDTTVPAPTSAPVPEPTLVPEPAPVPTLVPNPAPLPTTEPVPAPEPTLVPNPAPLPTTEPVPAPEPTLVPNPAPLPTSAPEPVPAPEPTSAPEPVPAPEPTPAPEPVPAPQPTPAPAPGGGAGAALTGKRGLAWPSDNNFNPSIFKSDKVTWLYNWGTTPPPQLNGAFPYIPTQWSAGGIENLNATIATLKPEYLLGFNEPDNDGQAHLSPDDAAKYWKQYIQPLKAQGVKLVSPAFTNAGAPGGVAWMDAFITACTGCSWDVVGLHWYGGWTGDLGEFIDSAKKYNLPLWLTEFGLSWDAQASNYEEFLPLALTYLDNEPAIERYAFFGAFHSGAGWDMLNADGSLTSLGKMYVS
;
A
#
# COMPACT_ATOMS: atom_id res chain seq x y z
N MET A 1 26.63 22.56 2.25
CA MET A 1 26.56 22.37 0.78
C MET A 1 26.97 20.94 0.49
N VAL A 2 26.02 20.02 0.45
CA VAL A 2 26.23 18.64 -0.04
C VAL A 2 25.01 18.35 -0.90
N ARG A 3 25.24 18.21 -2.21
CA ARG A 3 24.22 17.87 -3.21
C ARG A 3 23.94 16.37 -3.09
N SER A 4 22.72 16.01 -2.72
CA SER A 4 22.21 14.65 -2.90
C SER A 4 21.55 14.56 -4.27
N THR A 5 22.12 13.74 -5.16
CA THR A 5 21.57 13.43 -6.47
C THR A 5 20.44 12.40 -6.31
N SER A 6 19.20 12.85 -6.53
CA SER A 6 18.03 11.99 -6.66
C SER A 6 18.09 11.23 -7.99
N PHE A 7 18.03 9.89 -7.96
CA PHE A 7 17.76 9.09 -9.15
C PHE A 7 16.25 8.82 -9.22
N LEU A 8 15.59 9.53 -10.14
CA LEU A 8 14.28 9.17 -10.68
C LEU A 8 14.47 8.02 -11.66
N PHE A 9 13.74 6.91 -11.48
CA PHE A 9 13.57 5.91 -12.54
C PHE A 9 12.08 5.76 -12.84
N SER A 10 11.66 6.37 -13.95
CA SER A 10 10.40 6.05 -14.62
C SER A 10 10.48 4.66 -15.24
N ALA A 11 9.51 3.80 -14.95
CA ALA A 11 9.30 2.56 -15.69
C ALA A 11 8.74 2.90 -17.08
N VAL A 12 9.55 2.76 -18.12
CA VAL A 12 9.12 2.79 -19.52
C VAL A 12 9.14 1.35 -20.04
N VAL A 13 7.95 0.79 -20.27
CA VAL A 13 7.78 -0.55 -20.85
C VAL A 13 7.82 -0.44 -22.38
N TYR A 14 8.81 -1.08 -23.01
CA TYR A 14 8.88 -1.23 -24.47
C TYR A 14 8.09 -2.47 -24.91
N ALA A 15 7.10 -2.27 -25.79
CA ALA A 15 6.41 -3.33 -26.50
C ALA A 15 7.21 -3.78 -27.72
N ALA A 16 7.48 -5.08 -27.86
CA ALA A 16 8.02 -5.67 -29.08
C ALA A 16 6.91 -6.45 -29.82
N VAL A 17 6.68 -6.03 -31.06
CA VAL A 17 5.67 -6.55 -31.99
C VAL A 17 6.12 -7.88 -32.59
N ALA A 18 5.25 -8.90 -32.54
CA ALA A 18 5.42 -10.16 -33.25
C ALA A 18 5.06 -10.03 -34.74
N LEU A 19 5.94 -10.51 -35.63
CA LEU A 19 5.60 -10.79 -37.03
C LEU A 19 5.36 -12.31 -37.18
N ALA A 20 4.11 -12.66 -37.50
CA ALA A 20 3.74 -14.01 -37.94
C ALA A 20 4.00 -14.16 -39.45
N ALA A 21 4.57 -15.29 -39.86
CA ALA A 21 4.64 -15.72 -41.25
C ALA A 21 4.16 -17.18 -41.38
N ALA A 22 3.36 -17.40 -42.41
CA ALA A 22 2.49 -18.56 -42.65
C ALA A 22 3.22 -19.83 -43.13
N CYS A 23 2.56 -20.98 -42.89
CA CYS A 23 2.85 -22.29 -43.50
C CYS A 23 2.12 -22.43 -44.85
N PRO A 24 2.68 -23.15 -45.86
CA PRO A 24 2.05 -24.42 -46.32
C PRO A 24 3.07 -25.39 -47.02
N PRO A 25 2.65 -26.49 -47.69
CA PRO A 25 1.80 -27.61 -47.29
C PRO A 25 2.57 -28.97 -47.31
N LYS A 26 1.88 -30.02 -46.80
CA LYS A 26 2.27 -31.44 -46.77
C LYS A 26 2.53 -32.02 -48.18
N ASP A 27 3.62 -32.78 -48.33
CA ASP A 27 3.76 -33.76 -49.40
C ASP A 27 4.24 -35.11 -48.85
N THR A 28 3.54 -36.16 -49.27
CA THR A 28 3.67 -37.55 -48.85
C THR A 28 4.64 -38.32 -49.74
N THR A 29 5.77 -38.77 -49.21
CA THR A 29 6.45 -40.01 -49.64
C THR A 29 7.32 -40.54 -48.50
N VAL A 30 7.14 -41.81 -48.14
CA VAL A 30 7.96 -42.53 -47.15
C VAL A 30 9.03 -43.32 -47.91
N PRO A 31 10.34 -43.10 -47.68
CA PRO A 31 11.38 -44.03 -48.10
C PRO A 31 11.83 -44.95 -46.94
N ALA A 32 12.23 -46.16 -47.31
CA ALA A 32 12.69 -47.26 -46.45
C ALA A 32 13.94 -46.90 -45.60
N PRO A 33 14.17 -47.56 -44.45
CA PRO A 33 15.27 -47.23 -43.56
C PRO A 33 16.60 -47.63 -44.21
N THR A 34 17.41 -46.63 -44.54
CA THR A 34 18.82 -46.83 -44.92
C THR A 34 19.65 -46.73 -43.64
N SER A 35 20.47 -47.74 -43.37
CA SER A 35 21.38 -47.80 -42.22
C SER A 35 22.35 -46.62 -42.25
N ALA A 36 22.19 -45.70 -41.31
CA ALA A 36 23.10 -44.60 -41.06
C ALA A 36 24.43 -45.13 -40.47
N PRO A 37 25.59 -44.55 -40.85
CA PRO A 37 26.86 -44.88 -40.24
C PRO A 37 26.87 -44.41 -38.77
N VAL A 38 27.43 -45.23 -37.90
CA VAL A 38 27.69 -44.92 -36.49
C VAL A 38 28.56 -43.65 -36.44
N PRO A 39 28.17 -42.59 -35.70
CA PRO A 39 29.03 -41.43 -35.54
C PRO A 39 30.27 -41.83 -34.73
N GLU A 40 31.46 -41.50 -35.27
CA GLU A 40 32.70 -41.49 -34.50
C GLU A 40 32.53 -40.63 -33.23
N PRO A 41 33.16 -41.01 -32.11
CA PRO A 41 33.08 -40.22 -30.88
C PRO A 41 33.67 -38.83 -31.12
N THR A 42 32.80 -37.81 -31.11
CA THR A 42 33.21 -36.41 -31.08
C THR A 42 34.01 -36.19 -29.81
N LEU A 43 35.29 -35.82 -29.95
CA LEU A 43 36.13 -35.43 -28.82
C LEU A 43 35.44 -34.27 -28.09
N VAL A 44 35.09 -34.50 -26.83
CA VAL A 44 34.63 -33.44 -25.93
C VAL A 44 35.76 -32.42 -25.83
N PRO A 45 35.53 -31.12 -26.11
CA PRO A 45 36.56 -30.12 -25.91
C PRO A 45 36.98 -30.13 -24.45
N GLU A 46 38.30 -30.19 -24.23
CA GLU A 46 38.92 -30.06 -22.93
C GLU A 46 38.36 -28.82 -22.21
N PRO A 47 37.97 -28.92 -20.93
CA PRO A 47 37.45 -27.77 -20.21
C PRO A 47 38.48 -26.65 -20.23
N ALA A 48 38.03 -25.43 -20.55
CA ALA A 48 38.87 -24.25 -20.49
C ALA A 48 39.59 -24.19 -19.13
N PRO A 49 40.88 -23.78 -19.08
CA PRO A 49 41.61 -23.73 -17.83
C PRO A 49 40.86 -22.84 -16.84
N VAL A 50 40.60 -23.41 -15.66
CA VAL A 50 40.07 -22.66 -14.51
C VAL A 50 40.98 -21.46 -14.28
N PRO A 51 40.45 -20.23 -14.14
CA PRO A 51 41.28 -19.08 -13.84
C PRO A 51 42.02 -19.35 -12.51
N THR A 52 43.33 -19.53 -12.59
CA THR A 52 44.20 -19.56 -11.41
C THR A 52 44.02 -18.24 -10.67
N LEU A 53 43.56 -18.34 -9.42
CA LEU A 53 43.53 -17.21 -8.49
C LEU A 53 44.94 -16.64 -8.40
N VAL A 54 45.12 -15.43 -8.96
CA VAL A 54 46.32 -14.64 -8.72
C VAL A 54 46.38 -14.39 -7.22
N PRO A 55 47.47 -14.73 -6.52
CA PRO A 55 47.62 -14.41 -5.11
C PRO A 55 47.47 -12.89 -4.95
N ASN A 56 46.59 -12.49 -4.04
CA ASN A 56 46.42 -11.10 -3.67
C ASN A 56 47.81 -10.52 -3.29
N PRO A 57 48.23 -9.36 -3.84
CA PRO A 57 49.51 -8.78 -3.48
C PRO A 57 49.58 -8.58 -1.95
N ALA A 58 50.71 -8.96 -1.36
CA ALA A 58 50.99 -8.67 0.04
C ALA A 58 50.78 -7.16 0.31
N PRO A 59 50.20 -6.78 1.47
CA PRO A 59 50.03 -5.38 1.81
C PRO A 59 51.40 -4.69 1.83
N LEU A 60 51.51 -3.59 1.09
CA LEU A 60 52.69 -2.71 1.12
C LEU A 60 52.96 -2.24 2.55
N PRO A 61 54.23 -2.07 2.94
CA PRO A 61 54.58 -1.59 4.27
C PRO A 61 53.98 -0.19 4.48
N THR A 62 53.29 -0.04 5.61
CA THR A 62 52.76 1.23 6.08
C THR A 62 53.92 2.19 6.32
N THR A 63 54.06 3.19 5.45
CA THR A 63 54.97 4.31 5.68
C THR A 63 54.40 5.21 6.78
N GLU A 64 55.27 5.68 7.67
CA GLU A 64 54.97 6.62 8.74
C GLU A 64 54.18 7.84 8.25
N PRO A 65 53.35 8.46 9.13
CA PRO A 65 52.55 9.62 8.75
C PRO A 65 53.44 10.81 8.38
N VAL A 66 53.23 11.34 7.17
CA VAL A 66 53.85 12.58 6.69
C VAL A 66 53.35 13.76 7.54
N PRO A 67 54.21 14.70 7.98
CA PRO A 67 53.78 15.87 8.74
C PRO A 67 52.81 16.75 7.93
N ALA A 68 51.81 17.31 8.61
CA ALA A 68 50.86 18.24 8.03
C ALA A 68 51.58 19.47 7.42
N PRO A 69 51.14 19.99 6.26
CA PRO A 69 51.74 21.18 5.67
C PRO A 69 51.47 22.42 6.53
N GLU A 70 52.50 23.25 6.72
CA GLU A 70 52.36 24.58 7.34
C GLU A 70 51.43 25.48 6.50
N PRO A 71 50.64 26.36 7.15
CA PRO A 71 49.71 27.24 6.45
C PRO A 71 50.45 28.26 5.61
N THR A 72 50.23 28.22 4.29
CA THR A 72 50.72 29.21 3.35
C THR A 72 49.84 30.47 3.40
N LEU A 73 50.45 31.63 3.63
CA LEU A 73 49.78 32.92 3.63
C LEU A 73 49.28 33.28 2.23
N VAL A 74 47.97 33.43 2.08
CA VAL A 74 47.31 33.88 0.84
C VAL A 74 47.62 35.38 0.64
N PRO A 75 48.06 35.83 -0.55
CA PRO A 75 48.26 37.25 -0.82
C PRO A 75 46.92 37.99 -0.89
N ASN A 76 46.87 39.16 -0.26
CA ASN A 76 45.71 40.06 -0.23
C ASN A 76 45.29 40.49 -1.65
N PRO A 77 43.99 40.48 -2.02
CA PRO A 77 43.54 40.95 -3.33
C PRO A 77 43.75 42.47 -3.49
N ALA A 78 44.19 42.88 -4.69
CA ALA A 78 44.31 44.27 -5.09
C ALA A 78 42.93 44.99 -5.13
N PRO A 79 42.86 46.31 -4.86
CA PRO A 79 41.60 47.04 -4.87
C PRO A 79 41.02 47.16 -6.29
N LEU A 80 39.71 46.93 -6.42
CA LEU A 80 38.93 47.13 -7.64
C LEU A 80 38.85 48.61 -8.04
N PRO A 81 38.77 48.92 -9.35
CA PRO A 81 38.68 50.29 -9.84
C PRO A 81 37.31 50.92 -9.53
N THR A 82 37.36 52.16 -9.07
CA THR A 82 36.22 53.04 -8.84
C THR A 82 35.59 53.46 -10.17
N THR A 83 34.37 53.04 -10.44
CA THR A 83 33.53 53.60 -11.51
C THR A 83 32.56 54.63 -10.93
N GLU A 84 32.40 55.73 -11.67
CA GLU A 84 31.67 56.96 -11.35
C GLU A 84 30.21 56.74 -10.90
N PRO A 85 29.64 57.65 -10.08
CA PRO A 85 28.28 57.52 -9.56
C PRO A 85 27.22 57.70 -10.66
N VAL A 86 26.33 56.71 -10.74
CA VAL A 86 25.11 56.73 -11.56
C VAL A 86 24.15 57.83 -11.06
N PRO A 87 23.47 58.58 -11.94
CA PRO A 87 22.56 59.66 -11.53
C PRO A 87 21.37 59.14 -10.71
N ALA A 88 20.98 59.93 -9.70
CA ALA A 88 19.86 59.62 -8.81
C ALA A 88 18.52 59.53 -9.57
N PRO A 89 17.65 58.56 -9.23
CA PRO A 89 16.30 58.49 -9.80
C PRO A 89 15.43 59.66 -9.34
N GLU A 90 14.58 60.15 -10.24
CA GLU A 90 13.58 61.19 -10.00
C GLU A 90 12.59 60.80 -8.88
N PRO A 91 12.04 61.78 -8.13
CA PRO A 91 11.18 61.51 -6.98
C PRO A 91 9.83 60.92 -7.41
N THR A 92 9.59 59.66 -7.07
CA THR A 92 8.26 59.06 -7.08
C THR A 92 7.35 59.72 -6.03
N LEU A 93 6.15 60.09 -6.47
CA LEU A 93 5.11 60.73 -5.68
C LEU A 93 4.79 59.95 -4.40
N VAL A 94 4.85 60.64 -3.25
CA VAL A 94 4.51 60.13 -1.93
C VAL A 94 3.03 59.71 -1.92
N PRO A 95 2.68 58.47 -1.54
CA PRO A 95 1.29 58.10 -1.30
C PRO A 95 0.76 58.88 -0.09
N ASN A 96 -0.46 59.40 -0.22
CA ASN A 96 -1.18 60.17 0.80
C ASN A 96 -1.14 59.46 2.17
N PRO A 97 -1.02 60.18 3.31
CA PRO A 97 -0.98 59.55 4.62
C PRO A 97 -2.25 58.73 4.88
N ALA A 98 -2.07 57.51 5.38
CA ALA A 98 -3.17 56.70 5.89
C ALA A 98 -3.90 57.47 7.02
N PRO A 99 -5.24 57.41 7.10
CA PRO A 99 -5.97 58.06 8.18
C PRO A 99 -5.51 57.52 9.53
N LEU A 100 -5.36 58.42 10.52
CA LEU A 100 -5.01 58.09 11.89
C LEU A 100 -5.97 57.01 12.46
N PRO A 101 -5.48 56.08 13.29
CA PRO A 101 -6.33 55.10 13.93
C PRO A 101 -7.34 55.83 14.83
N THR A 102 -8.62 55.67 14.53
CA THR A 102 -9.70 56.03 15.46
C THR A 102 -9.51 55.23 16.74
N SER A 103 -9.52 55.93 17.87
CA SER A 103 -9.43 55.38 19.22
C SER A 103 -10.37 54.19 19.37
N ALA A 104 -9.84 53.07 19.87
CA ALA A 104 -10.65 51.92 20.25
C ALA A 104 -11.73 52.35 21.26
N PRO A 105 -12.97 51.85 21.16
CA PRO A 105 -14.01 52.17 22.13
C PRO A 105 -13.58 51.70 23.53
N GLU A 106 -13.86 52.53 24.54
CA GLU A 106 -13.61 52.19 25.94
C GLU A 106 -14.32 50.86 26.31
N PRO A 107 -13.68 49.99 27.10
CA PRO A 107 -14.27 48.74 27.51
C PRO A 107 -15.52 48.99 28.35
N VAL A 108 -16.65 48.43 27.91
CA VAL A 108 -17.90 48.40 28.67
C VAL A 108 -17.64 47.69 30.01
N PRO A 109 -18.13 48.21 31.16
CA PRO A 109 -17.94 47.56 32.46
C PRO A 109 -18.43 46.12 32.44
N ALA A 110 -17.60 45.20 32.95
CA ALA A 110 -17.98 43.81 33.11
C ALA A 110 -19.22 43.70 34.02
N PRO A 111 -20.22 42.86 33.69
CA PRO A 111 -21.38 42.66 34.53
C PRO A 111 -20.96 42.11 35.90
N GLU A 112 -21.59 42.62 36.96
CA GLU A 112 -21.38 42.14 38.33
C GLU A 112 -21.71 40.64 38.42
N PRO A 113 -20.96 39.86 39.23
CA PRO A 113 -21.16 38.44 39.35
C PRO A 113 -22.54 38.14 39.94
N THR A 114 -23.43 37.58 39.13
CA THR A 114 -24.69 36.99 39.61
C THR A 114 -24.37 35.81 40.51
N SER A 115 -24.91 35.84 41.73
CA SER A 115 -24.79 34.78 42.73
C SER A 115 -25.12 33.40 42.15
N ALA A 116 -24.25 32.43 42.41
CA ALA A 116 -24.45 31.05 42.00
C ALA A 116 -25.77 30.50 42.58
N PRO A 117 -26.58 29.77 41.80
CA PRO A 117 -27.79 29.15 42.31
C PRO A 117 -27.45 28.12 43.39
N GLU A 118 -28.27 28.05 44.44
CA GLU A 118 -28.15 27.04 45.49
C GLU A 118 -28.24 25.62 44.88
N PRO A 119 -27.45 24.66 45.39
CA PRO A 119 -27.45 23.31 44.87
C PRO A 119 -28.81 22.64 45.09
N VAL A 120 -29.45 22.23 44.00
CA VAL A 120 -30.65 21.39 44.03
C VAL A 120 -30.28 20.04 44.67
N PRO A 121 -31.11 19.50 45.59
CA PRO A 121 -30.85 18.21 46.21
C PRO A 121 -30.68 17.10 45.16
N ALA A 122 -29.65 16.28 45.32
CA ALA A 122 -29.41 15.13 44.47
C ALA A 122 -30.61 14.17 44.52
N PRO A 123 -31.09 13.64 43.38
CA PRO A 123 -32.16 12.65 43.36
C PRO A 123 -31.72 11.39 44.10
N GLU A 124 -32.66 10.79 44.85
CA GLU A 124 -32.45 9.50 45.51
C GLU A 124 -32.08 8.42 44.48
N PRO A 125 -31.16 7.50 44.81
CA PRO A 125 -30.73 6.46 43.88
C PRO A 125 -31.91 5.55 43.51
N THR A 126 -32.17 5.45 42.21
CA THR A 126 -33.13 4.48 41.66
C THR A 126 -32.60 3.07 41.93
N PRO A 127 -33.44 2.13 42.41
CA PRO A 127 -33.01 0.75 42.65
C PRO A 127 -32.37 0.14 41.40
N ALA A 128 -31.24 -0.54 41.58
CA ALA A 128 -30.61 -1.28 40.50
C ALA A 128 -31.57 -2.33 39.93
N PRO A 129 -31.69 -2.47 38.61
CA PRO A 129 -32.53 -3.50 38.02
C PRO A 129 -32.00 -4.88 38.41
N GLU A 130 -32.92 -5.80 38.69
CA GLU A 130 -32.58 -7.21 38.91
C GLU A 130 -31.83 -7.78 37.69
N PRO A 131 -30.82 -8.65 37.90
CA PRO A 131 -30.05 -9.22 36.82
C PRO A 131 -30.96 -10.03 35.88
N VAL A 132 -31.04 -9.59 34.62
CA VAL A 132 -31.68 -10.37 33.55
C VAL A 132 -30.89 -11.66 33.37
N PRO A 133 -31.53 -12.84 33.32
CA PRO A 133 -30.85 -14.10 33.06
C PRO A 133 -30.03 -14.03 31.76
N ALA A 134 -28.79 -14.52 31.83
CA ALA A 134 -27.93 -14.61 30.65
C ALA A 134 -28.65 -15.39 29.53
N PRO A 135 -28.58 -14.93 28.26
CA PRO A 135 -29.16 -15.66 27.15
C PRO A 135 -28.50 -17.04 27.07
N GLN A 136 -29.32 -18.10 27.03
CA GLN A 136 -28.83 -19.44 26.75
C GLN A 136 -28.14 -19.46 25.36
N PRO A 137 -27.05 -20.21 25.19
CA PRO A 137 -26.40 -20.35 23.89
C PRO A 137 -27.40 -20.91 22.89
N THR A 138 -27.61 -20.18 21.80
CA THR A 138 -28.40 -20.64 20.67
C THR A 138 -27.74 -21.90 20.10
N PRO A 139 -28.47 -23.01 19.89
CA PRO A 139 -27.90 -24.20 19.27
C PRO A 139 -27.28 -23.87 17.91
N ALA A 140 -26.06 -24.33 17.69
CA ALA A 140 -25.41 -24.29 16.39
C ALA A 140 -26.32 -24.90 15.31
N PRO A 141 -26.40 -24.31 14.10
CA PRO A 141 -27.17 -24.92 13.03
C PRO A 141 -26.58 -26.30 12.69
N ALA A 142 -27.44 -27.32 12.68
CA ALA A 142 -27.08 -28.64 12.21
C ALA A 142 -26.64 -28.59 10.73
N PRO A 143 -25.66 -29.40 10.30
CA PRO A 143 -25.17 -29.38 8.93
C PRO A 143 -26.24 -30.00 8.01
N GLY A 144 -27.02 -29.14 7.37
CA GLY A 144 -27.85 -29.49 6.22
C GLY A 144 -26.95 -29.63 4.98
N GLY A 145 -26.90 -30.83 4.43
CA GLY A 145 -26.08 -31.16 3.28
C GLY A 145 -26.50 -30.44 1.99
N GLY A 146 -25.48 -30.10 1.20
CA GLY A 146 -25.54 -30.10 -0.26
C GLY A 146 -26.03 -28.84 -0.97
N ALA A 147 -25.20 -27.78 -0.97
CA ALA A 147 -24.99 -26.89 -2.12
C ALA A 147 -23.79 -25.96 -1.81
N GLY A 148 -22.71 -26.08 -2.59
CA GLY A 148 -21.53 -25.18 -2.61
C GLY A 148 -21.00 -24.73 -1.25
N ALA A 149 -19.95 -25.39 -0.73
CA ALA A 149 -19.28 -24.92 0.48
C ALA A 149 -18.96 -23.42 0.34
N ALA A 150 -19.59 -22.58 1.18
CA ALA A 150 -19.25 -21.18 1.27
C ALA A 150 -17.75 -21.11 1.60
N LEU A 151 -16.99 -20.38 0.79
CA LEU A 151 -15.57 -20.18 1.03
C LEU A 151 -15.41 -19.49 2.41
N THR A 152 -14.79 -20.16 3.38
CA THR A 152 -14.71 -19.68 4.78
C THR A 152 -13.38 -19.02 5.13
N GLY A 153 -12.43 -19.00 4.20
CA GLY A 153 -11.12 -18.41 4.42
C GLY A 153 -11.09 -16.88 4.36
N LYS A 154 -10.05 -16.32 4.99
CA LYS A 154 -9.82 -14.87 5.06
C LYS A 154 -8.94 -14.34 3.91
N ARG A 155 -8.25 -15.24 3.19
CA ARG A 155 -7.19 -14.90 2.23
C ARG A 155 -7.78 -14.30 0.96
N GLY A 156 -7.16 -13.23 0.46
CA GLY A 156 -7.51 -12.55 -0.77
C GLY A 156 -6.33 -12.42 -1.72
N LEU A 157 -6.63 -12.05 -2.96
CA LEU A 157 -5.61 -11.84 -3.98
C LEU A 157 -5.52 -10.36 -4.35
N ALA A 158 -4.37 -9.76 -4.05
CA ALA A 158 -3.93 -8.48 -4.61
C ALA A 158 -3.42 -8.75 -6.04
N TRP A 159 -4.30 -8.58 -7.03
CA TRP A 159 -4.13 -9.09 -8.39
C TRP A 159 -3.91 -7.96 -9.40
N PRO A 160 -2.68 -7.67 -9.83
CA PRO A 160 -2.40 -6.58 -10.75
C PRO A 160 -3.23 -6.66 -12.04
N SER A 161 -3.64 -5.51 -12.56
CA SER A 161 -4.50 -5.44 -13.76
C SER A 161 -3.82 -5.93 -15.04
N ASP A 162 -2.49 -5.93 -15.06
CA ASP A 162 -1.64 -6.46 -16.12
C ASP A 162 -1.28 -7.95 -15.94
N ASN A 163 -1.73 -8.57 -14.84
CA ASN A 163 -1.55 -10.00 -14.63
C ASN A 163 -2.44 -10.81 -15.58
N ASN A 164 -1.79 -11.56 -16.48
CA ASN A 164 -2.44 -12.32 -17.55
C ASN A 164 -2.78 -13.78 -17.19
N PHE A 165 -2.50 -14.21 -15.96
CA PHE A 165 -2.81 -15.57 -15.52
C PHE A 165 -4.29 -15.74 -15.15
N ASN A 166 -4.75 -16.98 -15.06
CA ASN A 166 -6.10 -17.28 -14.56
C ASN A 166 -6.05 -17.39 -13.03
N PRO A 167 -6.75 -16.51 -12.27
CA PRO A 167 -6.71 -16.53 -10.82
C PRO A 167 -7.26 -17.82 -10.22
N SER A 168 -7.99 -18.65 -10.98
CA SER A 168 -8.47 -19.96 -10.53
C SER A 168 -7.35 -20.90 -10.05
N ILE A 169 -6.09 -20.65 -10.40
CA ILE A 169 -4.93 -21.37 -9.87
C ILE A 169 -4.78 -21.26 -8.34
N PHE A 170 -5.35 -20.22 -7.74
CA PHE A 170 -5.36 -19.98 -6.29
C PHE A 170 -6.60 -20.54 -5.58
N LYS A 171 -7.51 -21.23 -6.26
CA LYS A 171 -8.74 -21.75 -5.61
C LYS A 171 -8.39 -22.75 -4.52
N SER A 172 -8.80 -22.44 -3.30
CA SER A 172 -8.80 -23.32 -2.14
C SER A 172 -9.93 -22.94 -1.17
N ASP A 173 -10.07 -23.64 -0.04
CA ASP A 173 -10.97 -23.25 1.05
C ASP A 173 -10.50 -21.97 1.79
N LYS A 174 -9.24 -21.55 1.56
CA LYS A 174 -8.61 -20.39 2.21
C LYS A 174 -8.79 -19.08 1.45
N VAL A 175 -8.74 -19.11 0.11
CA VAL A 175 -8.74 -17.92 -0.76
C VAL A 175 -10.15 -17.61 -1.26
N THR A 176 -10.67 -16.43 -0.95
CA THR A 176 -12.12 -16.18 -1.03
C THR A 176 -12.52 -14.88 -1.73
N TRP A 177 -11.58 -14.00 -2.04
CA TRP A 177 -11.84 -12.71 -2.67
C TRP A 177 -10.63 -12.20 -3.47
N LEU A 178 -10.85 -11.24 -4.37
CA LEU A 178 -9.80 -10.65 -5.20
C LEU A 178 -10.08 -9.15 -5.42
N TYR A 179 -9.02 -8.35 -5.48
CA TYR A 179 -9.07 -6.96 -5.94
C TYR A 179 -7.85 -6.66 -6.82
N ASN A 180 -7.88 -5.55 -7.57
CA ASN A 180 -6.82 -5.18 -8.54
C ASN A 180 -6.48 -3.68 -8.51
N TRP A 181 -6.75 -3.00 -7.40
CA TRP A 181 -6.65 -1.54 -7.26
C TRP A 181 -7.54 -0.71 -8.19
N GLY A 182 -8.34 -1.34 -9.05
CA GLY A 182 -9.26 -0.68 -9.95
C GLY A 182 -10.70 -0.68 -9.42
N THR A 183 -11.56 0.08 -10.09
CA THR A 183 -13.02 0.04 -9.84
C THR A 183 -13.73 -1.03 -10.66
N THR A 184 -13.02 -1.72 -11.56
CA THR A 184 -13.56 -2.75 -12.46
C THR A 184 -12.67 -3.99 -12.50
N PRO A 185 -13.28 -5.19 -12.57
CA PRO A 185 -12.56 -6.45 -12.51
C PRO A 185 -11.63 -6.63 -13.73
N PRO A 186 -10.48 -7.32 -13.55
CA PRO A 186 -9.63 -7.66 -14.68
C PRO A 186 -10.34 -8.69 -15.58
N PRO A 187 -10.18 -8.64 -16.92
CA PRO A 187 -10.84 -9.57 -17.84
C PRO A 187 -10.61 -11.05 -17.51
N GLN A 188 -9.42 -11.37 -17.00
CA GLN A 188 -8.96 -12.72 -16.66
C GLN A 188 -9.69 -13.28 -15.43
N LEU A 189 -10.38 -12.43 -14.64
CA LEU A 189 -11.08 -12.87 -13.44
C LEU A 189 -12.09 -13.98 -13.74
N ASN A 190 -12.86 -13.82 -14.82
CA ASN A 190 -13.87 -14.79 -15.30
C ASN A 190 -14.74 -15.41 -14.17
N GLY A 191 -15.11 -14.61 -13.16
CA GLY A 191 -15.89 -15.04 -12.00
C GLY A 191 -15.21 -16.05 -11.07
N ALA A 192 -13.87 -16.20 -11.14
CA ALA A 192 -13.13 -17.14 -10.29
C ALA A 192 -13.28 -16.83 -8.80
N PHE A 193 -13.34 -15.53 -8.46
CA PHE A 193 -13.55 -15.02 -7.11
C PHE A 193 -14.51 -13.83 -7.13
N PRO A 194 -15.22 -13.58 -6.02
CA PRO A 194 -15.83 -12.28 -5.76
C PRO A 194 -14.80 -11.15 -5.91
N TYR A 195 -15.16 -10.17 -6.73
CA TYR A 195 -14.31 -8.99 -6.97
C TYR A 195 -14.69 -7.86 -6.03
N ILE A 196 -13.68 -7.28 -5.39
CA ILE A 196 -13.83 -6.08 -4.56
C ILE A 196 -13.26 -4.89 -5.34
N PRO A 197 -14.08 -3.94 -5.82
CA PRO A 197 -13.58 -2.71 -6.43
C PRO A 197 -12.87 -1.85 -5.39
N THR A 198 -11.92 -1.05 -5.87
CA THR A 198 -11.13 -0.09 -5.10
C THR A 198 -11.21 1.27 -5.77
N GLN A 199 -11.62 2.29 -5.01
CA GLN A 199 -11.43 3.68 -5.45
C GLN A 199 -10.04 4.12 -4.99
N TRP A 200 -9.02 3.84 -5.79
CA TRP A 200 -7.62 3.99 -5.41
C TRP A 200 -7.24 5.41 -4.95
N SER A 201 -7.66 6.45 -5.68
CA SER A 201 -7.46 7.87 -5.31
C SER A 201 -8.67 8.72 -5.67
N ALA A 202 -8.56 10.05 -5.66
CA ALA A 202 -9.59 10.95 -6.17
C ALA A 202 -9.74 10.92 -7.71
N GLY A 203 -8.85 10.25 -8.44
CA GLY A 203 -8.90 10.16 -9.89
C GLY A 203 -10.14 9.43 -10.40
N GLY A 204 -10.89 10.06 -11.31
CA GLY A 204 -12.06 9.47 -11.96
C GLY A 204 -13.24 9.17 -11.02
N ILE A 205 -13.20 9.67 -9.78
CA ILE A 205 -14.16 9.35 -8.71
C ILE A 205 -15.60 9.79 -9.04
N GLU A 206 -15.77 10.77 -9.92
CA GLU A 206 -17.07 11.22 -10.43
C GLU A 206 -17.84 10.10 -11.15
N ASN A 207 -17.14 9.09 -11.68
CA ASN A 207 -17.74 7.95 -12.36
C ASN A 207 -18.07 6.79 -11.40
N LEU A 208 -17.58 6.84 -10.16
CA LEU A 208 -17.67 5.74 -9.20
C LEU A 208 -19.12 5.28 -8.99
N ASN A 209 -20.05 6.22 -8.80
CA ASN A 209 -21.46 5.88 -8.58
C ASN A 209 -22.07 5.07 -9.72
N ALA A 210 -21.78 5.42 -10.97
CA ALA A 210 -22.29 4.69 -12.14
C ALA A 210 -21.66 3.29 -12.26
N THR A 211 -20.35 3.20 -11.99
CA THR A 211 -19.62 1.92 -11.97
C THR A 211 -20.20 0.98 -10.91
N ILE A 212 -20.40 1.48 -9.69
CA ILE A 212 -20.90 0.68 -8.56
C ILE A 212 -22.37 0.29 -8.74
N ALA A 213 -23.20 1.17 -9.30
CA ALA A 213 -24.59 0.83 -9.64
C ALA A 213 -24.68 -0.32 -10.68
N THR A 214 -23.67 -0.42 -11.56
CA THR A 214 -23.56 -1.50 -12.56
C THR A 214 -23.03 -2.79 -11.93
N LEU A 215 -21.93 -2.69 -11.17
CA LEU A 215 -21.22 -3.84 -10.61
C LEU A 215 -21.96 -4.47 -9.42
N LYS A 216 -22.66 -3.67 -8.61
CA LYS A 216 -23.36 -4.06 -7.37
C LYS A 216 -22.49 -4.93 -6.45
N PRO A 217 -21.27 -4.48 -6.11
CA PRO A 217 -20.38 -5.23 -5.25
C PRO A 217 -20.92 -5.27 -3.82
N GLU A 218 -20.55 -6.28 -3.04
CA GLU A 218 -20.87 -6.31 -1.61
C GLU A 218 -20.05 -5.26 -0.83
N TYR A 219 -18.78 -5.08 -1.20
CA TYR A 219 -17.86 -4.15 -0.56
C TYR A 219 -17.20 -3.21 -1.58
N LEU A 220 -16.81 -2.02 -1.14
CA LEU A 220 -15.90 -1.12 -1.85
C LEU A 220 -14.69 -0.83 -0.95
N LEU A 221 -13.48 -1.00 -1.49
CA LEU A 221 -12.24 -0.52 -0.87
C LEU A 221 -12.07 0.99 -1.11
N GLY A 222 -11.79 1.73 -0.05
CA GLY A 222 -11.50 3.16 -0.10
C GLY A 222 -10.14 3.48 -0.71
N PHE A 223 -9.66 4.71 -0.44
CA PHE A 223 -8.38 5.20 -0.98
C PHE A 223 -7.18 4.35 -0.53
N ASN A 224 -6.23 4.16 -1.44
CA ASN A 224 -5.04 3.33 -1.26
C ASN A 224 -3.87 4.17 -0.77
N GLU A 225 -3.46 3.98 0.49
CA GLU A 225 -2.37 4.73 1.12
C GLU A 225 -2.47 6.24 0.89
N PRO A 226 -3.59 6.88 1.29
CA PRO A 226 -3.72 8.33 1.17
C PRO A 226 -2.65 9.08 1.98
N ASP A 227 -2.06 8.42 2.98
CA ASP A 227 -0.98 8.92 3.83
C ASP A 227 0.42 8.78 3.22
N ASN A 228 0.54 8.23 2.00
CA ASN A 228 1.81 8.04 1.30
C ASN A 228 1.90 8.91 0.04
N ASP A 229 2.96 9.72 -0.06
CA ASP A 229 3.24 10.64 -1.18
C ASP A 229 3.42 9.93 -2.53
N GLY A 230 3.80 8.65 -2.52
CA GLY A 230 3.96 7.84 -3.73
C GLY A 230 2.67 7.17 -4.21
N GLN A 231 1.56 7.32 -3.49
CA GLN A 231 0.32 6.58 -3.71
C GLN A 231 -0.86 7.53 -3.94
N ALA A 232 -2.00 7.33 -3.26
CA ALA A 232 -3.15 8.20 -3.46
C ALA A 232 -2.90 9.65 -3.01
N HIS A 233 -1.99 9.85 -2.04
CA HIS A 233 -1.55 11.15 -1.53
C HIS A 233 -2.71 12.14 -1.33
N LEU A 234 -3.50 11.92 -0.29
CA LEU A 234 -4.62 12.76 0.10
C LEU A 234 -4.44 13.23 1.54
N SER A 235 -4.63 14.53 1.77
CA SER A 235 -4.80 15.03 3.12
C SER A 235 -6.06 14.40 3.76
N PRO A 236 -6.12 14.30 5.10
CA PRO A 236 -7.33 13.84 5.80
C PRO A 236 -8.59 14.64 5.40
N ASP A 237 -8.46 15.96 5.24
CA ASP A 237 -9.56 16.85 4.85
C ASP A 237 -10.04 16.60 3.40
N ASP A 238 -9.11 16.43 2.46
CA ASP A 238 -9.46 16.13 1.07
C ASP A 238 -10.10 14.74 0.95
N ALA A 239 -9.53 13.73 1.62
CA ALA A 239 -10.12 12.40 1.68
C ALA A 239 -11.54 12.45 2.27
N ALA A 240 -11.76 13.21 3.35
CA ALA A 240 -13.08 13.38 3.96
C ALA A 240 -14.07 14.06 3.02
N LYS A 241 -13.63 15.10 2.29
CA LYS A 241 -14.45 15.78 1.27
C LYS A 241 -14.89 14.82 0.17
N TYR A 242 -13.96 14.09 -0.43
CA TYR A 242 -14.27 13.12 -1.49
C TYR A 242 -15.12 11.96 -0.97
N TRP A 243 -14.84 11.48 0.24
CA TRP A 243 -15.61 10.42 0.87
C TRP A 243 -17.08 10.82 1.02
N LYS A 244 -17.36 11.98 1.62
CA LYS A 244 -18.74 12.48 1.79
C LYS A 244 -19.47 12.63 0.47
N GLN A 245 -18.78 13.14 -0.55
CA GLN A 245 -19.40 13.44 -1.83
C GLN A 245 -19.68 12.19 -2.68
N TYR A 246 -18.75 11.23 -2.71
CA TYR A 246 -18.78 10.15 -3.71
C TYR A 246 -18.84 8.74 -3.12
N ILE A 247 -18.29 8.50 -1.94
CA ILE A 247 -18.19 7.14 -1.35
C ILE A 247 -19.34 6.89 -0.37
N GLN A 248 -19.58 7.82 0.56
CA GLN A 248 -20.64 7.71 1.58
C GLN A 248 -22.04 7.41 0.98
N PRO A 249 -22.47 8.03 -0.13
CA PRO A 249 -23.78 7.75 -0.72
C PRO A 249 -23.96 6.30 -1.21
N LEU A 250 -22.87 5.56 -1.46
CA LEU A 250 -22.93 4.18 -1.95
C LEU A 250 -23.51 3.22 -0.89
N LYS A 251 -23.49 3.58 0.40
CA LYS A 251 -24.19 2.79 1.44
C LYS A 251 -25.69 2.69 1.17
N ALA A 252 -26.31 3.70 0.57
CA ALA A 252 -27.72 3.67 0.19
C ALA A 252 -28.02 2.64 -0.93
N GLN A 253 -26.98 2.18 -1.64
CA GLN A 253 -27.07 1.10 -2.63
C GLN A 253 -26.81 -0.29 -2.02
N GLY A 254 -26.62 -0.38 -0.70
CA GLY A 254 -26.33 -1.62 0.02
C GLY A 254 -24.85 -2.04 0.01
N VAL A 255 -23.95 -1.17 -0.46
CA VAL A 255 -22.51 -1.44 -0.49
C VAL A 255 -21.91 -1.19 0.89
N LYS A 256 -21.18 -2.17 1.42
CA LYS A 256 -20.36 -2.00 2.63
C LYS A 256 -19.07 -1.27 2.26
N LEU A 257 -18.65 -0.33 3.09
CA LEU A 257 -17.49 0.50 2.82
C LEU A 257 -16.32 0.05 3.69
N VAL A 258 -15.18 -0.19 3.06
CA VAL A 258 -13.90 -0.30 3.77
C VAL A 258 -13.26 1.08 3.75
N SER A 259 -12.76 1.55 4.90
CA SER A 259 -12.10 2.84 5.04
C SER A 259 -10.94 3.00 4.03
N PRO A 260 -10.37 4.22 3.89
CA PRO A 260 -9.05 4.33 3.28
C PRO A 260 -8.08 3.36 3.96
N ALA A 261 -7.28 2.66 3.16
CA ALA A 261 -6.27 1.73 3.65
C ALA A 261 -4.98 2.52 3.92
N PHE A 262 -4.72 2.81 5.20
CA PHE A 262 -3.55 3.57 5.63
C PHE A 262 -2.36 2.65 5.89
N THR A 263 -1.15 3.20 5.76
CA THR A 263 0.10 2.44 5.94
C THR A 263 0.45 2.20 7.42
N ASN A 264 1.47 1.39 7.67
CA ASN A 264 2.10 1.27 8.98
C ASN A 264 3.14 2.38 9.28
N ALA A 265 3.09 3.51 8.58
CA ALA A 265 3.97 4.65 8.83
C ALA A 265 3.70 5.31 10.20
N GLY A 266 4.75 5.91 10.77
CA GLY A 266 4.62 6.78 11.93
C GLY A 266 3.95 8.12 11.57
N ALA A 267 3.62 8.92 12.59
CA ALA A 267 3.03 10.24 12.39
C ALA A 267 3.92 11.12 11.46
N PRO A 268 3.32 11.86 10.52
CA PRO A 268 1.90 12.13 10.38
C PRO A 268 1.08 11.07 9.63
N GLY A 269 1.70 9.99 9.14
CA GLY A 269 1.03 8.91 8.42
C GLY A 269 0.33 7.89 9.33
N GLY A 270 -0.08 6.78 8.72
CA GLY A 270 -0.66 5.62 9.37
C GLY A 270 -1.84 5.93 10.30
N VAL A 271 -1.75 5.47 11.55
CA VAL A 271 -2.81 5.66 12.55
C VAL A 271 -3.11 7.15 12.79
N ALA A 272 -2.10 8.02 12.76
CA ALA A 272 -2.30 9.46 12.98
C ALA A 272 -3.08 10.10 11.81
N TRP A 273 -2.82 9.68 10.57
CA TRP A 273 -3.59 10.11 9.42
C TRP A 273 -5.05 9.63 9.51
N MET A 274 -5.27 8.37 9.89
CA MET A 274 -6.62 7.81 10.03
C MET A 274 -7.42 8.53 11.12
N ASP A 275 -6.81 8.83 12.28
CA ASP A 275 -7.46 9.61 13.34
C ASP A 275 -7.88 11.01 12.87
N ALA A 276 -7.01 11.67 12.10
CA ALA A 276 -7.31 12.97 11.51
C ALA A 276 -8.43 12.87 10.46
N PHE A 277 -8.46 11.81 9.65
CA PHE A 277 -9.52 11.57 8.67
C PHE A 277 -10.87 11.34 9.34
N ILE A 278 -10.91 10.52 10.40
CA ILE A 278 -12.12 10.29 11.21
C ILE A 278 -12.66 11.62 11.76
N THR A 279 -11.75 12.46 12.26
CA THR A 279 -12.10 13.79 12.80
C THR A 279 -12.67 14.72 11.73
N ALA A 280 -12.06 14.75 10.54
CA ALA A 280 -12.51 15.58 9.42
C ALA A 280 -13.82 15.06 8.78
N CYS A 281 -14.03 13.75 8.77
CA CYS A 281 -15.15 13.10 8.09
C CYS A 281 -16.41 13.01 8.98
N THR A 282 -16.84 14.15 9.54
CA THR A 282 -18.12 14.24 10.29
C THR A 282 -19.30 13.75 9.44
N GLY A 283 -20.06 12.79 9.98
CA GLY A 283 -21.21 12.16 9.30
C GLY A 283 -20.84 11.04 8.32
N CYS A 284 -19.55 10.71 8.18
CA CYS A 284 -19.11 9.54 7.43
C CYS A 284 -19.23 8.27 8.27
N SER A 285 -19.33 7.13 7.60
CA SER A 285 -19.31 5.82 8.21
C SER A 285 -18.68 4.82 7.26
N TRP A 286 -17.95 3.86 7.81
CA TRP A 286 -17.48 2.66 7.11
C TRP A 286 -17.82 1.46 7.97
N ASP A 287 -17.78 0.29 7.36
CA ASP A 287 -18.15 -0.99 7.98
C ASP A 287 -16.91 -1.79 8.39
N VAL A 288 -15.74 -1.46 7.80
CA VAL A 288 -14.46 -2.14 7.97
C VAL A 288 -13.33 -1.11 7.91
N VAL A 289 -12.24 -1.34 8.65
CA VAL A 289 -11.01 -0.54 8.55
C VAL A 289 -10.00 -1.24 7.63
N GLY A 290 -9.55 -0.55 6.59
CA GLY A 290 -8.49 -1.00 5.68
C GLY A 290 -7.10 -0.68 6.23
N LEU A 291 -6.16 -1.61 6.06
CA LEU A 291 -4.80 -1.53 6.58
C LEU A 291 -3.79 -2.04 5.57
N HIS A 292 -2.65 -1.36 5.43
CA HIS A 292 -1.47 -1.85 4.71
C HIS A 292 -0.29 -1.99 5.67
N TRP A 293 0.45 -3.10 5.58
CA TRP A 293 1.63 -3.32 6.40
C TRP A 293 2.80 -3.85 5.58
N TYR A 294 3.92 -3.15 5.62
CA TYR A 294 5.21 -3.68 5.15
C TYR A 294 6.25 -3.49 6.25
N GLY A 295 6.88 -4.57 6.71
CA GLY A 295 7.83 -4.50 7.82
C GLY A 295 8.85 -5.62 7.84
N GLY A 296 9.64 -5.67 8.92
CA GLY A 296 10.77 -6.60 9.02
C GLY A 296 10.37 -8.00 9.46
N TRP A 297 9.38 -8.13 10.34
CA TRP A 297 8.98 -9.43 10.89
C TRP A 297 7.54 -9.47 11.40
N THR A 298 7.05 -10.66 11.76
CA THR A 298 5.66 -10.85 12.23
C THR A 298 5.36 -10.19 13.58
N GLY A 299 6.38 -9.86 14.38
CA GLY A 299 6.21 -9.13 15.64
C GLY A 299 5.59 -7.75 15.39
N ASP A 300 6.19 -6.98 14.49
CA ASP A 300 5.75 -5.61 14.18
C ASP A 300 4.40 -5.62 13.43
N LEU A 301 4.05 -6.71 12.74
CA LEU A 301 2.72 -6.90 12.17
C LEU A 301 1.66 -6.95 13.26
N GLY A 302 1.87 -7.75 14.31
CA GLY A 302 0.93 -7.86 15.42
C GLY A 302 0.70 -6.53 16.14
N GLU A 303 1.79 -5.80 16.41
CA GLU A 303 1.71 -4.47 17.04
C GLU A 303 0.91 -3.48 16.20
N PHE A 304 1.09 -3.48 14.88
CA PHE A 304 0.32 -2.62 13.99
C PHE A 304 -1.17 -2.99 13.97
N ILE A 305 -1.50 -4.28 13.88
CA ILE A 305 -2.90 -4.73 13.94
C ILE A 305 -3.54 -4.32 15.27
N ASP A 306 -2.85 -4.48 16.39
CA ASP A 306 -3.33 -4.06 17.71
C ASP A 306 -3.61 -2.55 17.78
N SER A 307 -2.76 -1.73 17.15
CA SER A 307 -2.97 -0.27 17.10
C SER A 307 -4.27 0.13 16.39
N ALA A 308 -4.72 -0.65 15.41
CA ALA A 308 -5.95 -0.41 14.65
C ALA A 308 -7.21 -0.94 15.36
N LYS A 309 -7.09 -1.87 16.32
CA LYS A 309 -8.25 -2.41 17.06
C LYS A 309 -9.04 -1.33 17.80
N LYS A 310 -8.43 -0.20 18.12
CA LYS A 310 -9.09 0.96 18.77
C LYS A 310 -10.31 1.49 18.02
N TYR A 311 -10.41 1.23 16.70
CA TYR A 311 -11.54 1.68 15.89
C TYR A 311 -12.81 0.82 16.06
N ASN A 312 -12.73 -0.30 16.79
CA ASN A 312 -13.86 -1.18 17.13
C ASN A 312 -14.69 -1.63 15.91
N LEU A 313 -14.02 -1.89 14.79
CA LEU A 313 -14.59 -2.42 13.56
C LEU A 313 -13.72 -3.58 13.05
N PRO A 314 -14.28 -4.50 12.23
CA PRO A 314 -13.48 -5.50 11.54
C PRO A 314 -12.34 -4.86 10.74
N LEU A 315 -11.20 -5.56 10.69
CA LEU A 315 -9.99 -5.12 10.02
C LEU A 315 -9.79 -5.92 8.74
N TRP A 316 -9.46 -5.23 7.65
CA TRP A 316 -8.98 -5.84 6.42
C TRP A 316 -7.55 -5.39 6.15
N LEU A 317 -6.62 -6.35 6.21
CA LEU A 317 -5.23 -6.13 5.85
C LEU A 317 -5.07 -6.34 4.34
N THR A 318 -5.46 -5.33 3.56
CA THR A 318 -5.59 -5.44 2.11
C THR A 318 -4.25 -5.59 1.40
N GLU A 319 -3.16 -5.19 2.04
CA GLU A 319 -1.80 -5.49 1.60
C GLU A 319 -0.91 -5.80 2.78
N PHE A 320 -0.13 -6.87 2.66
CA PHE A 320 1.02 -7.06 3.53
C PHE A 320 2.19 -7.76 2.85
N GLY A 321 3.39 -7.48 3.34
CA GLY A 321 4.62 -8.10 2.88
C GLY A 321 5.82 -7.72 3.74
N LEU A 322 7.00 -8.22 3.38
CA LEU A 322 8.23 -7.78 4.00
C LEU A 322 8.70 -6.47 3.36
N SER A 323 9.20 -5.54 4.18
CA SER A 323 9.75 -4.31 3.65
C SER A 323 11.15 -4.54 3.06
N TRP A 324 11.38 -3.92 1.91
CA TRP A 324 12.63 -4.02 1.14
C TRP A 324 13.83 -3.39 1.87
N ASP A 325 13.58 -2.44 2.76
CA ASP A 325 14.57 -1.73 3.57
C ASP A 325 14.89 -2.42 4.91
N ALA A 326 14.03 -3.30 5.41
CA ALA A 326 14.27 -4.07 6.65
C ALA A 326 15.18 -5.29 6.45
N GLN A 327 15.75 -5.49 5.26
CA GLN A 327 16.56 -6.67 4.89
C GLN A 327 15.82 -8.01 5.05
N ALA A 328 14.50 -7.96 5.23
CA ALA A 328 13.66 -9.11 5.42
C ALA A 328 13.40 -9.76 4.05
N SER A 329 14.16 -10.81 3.76
CA SER A 329 14.11 -11.51 2.47
C SER A 329 13.65 -12.97 2.59
N ASN A 330 13.38 -13.44 3.80
CA ASN A 330 13.00 -14.84 4.03
C ASN A 330 11.48 -15.04 4.01
N TYR A 331 10.87 -14.86 2.84
CA TYR A 331 9.42 -14.99 2.65
C TYR A 331 8.90 -16.38 3.01
N GLU A 332 9.69 -17.43 2.77
CA GLU A 332 9.34 -18.81 3.08
C GLU A 332 9.25 -19.09 4.59
N GLU A 333 9.95 -18.31 5.41
CA GLU A 333 9.82 -18.36 6.87
C GLU A 333 8.74 -17.40 7.37
N PHE A 334 8.69 -16.19 6.82
CA PHE A 334 7.74 -15.15 7.20
C PHE A 334 6.29 -15.54 6.91
N LEU A 335 6.00 -15.98 5.69
CA LEU A 335 4.63 -16.13 5.21
C LEU A 335 3.85 -17.15 6.06
N PRO A 336 4.35 -18.37 6.36
CA PRO A 336 3.64 -19.30 7.23
C PRO A 336 3.33 -18.74 8.63
N LEU A 337 4.24 -17.96 9.22
CA LEU A 337 4.05 -17.32 10.52
C LEU A 337 2.97 -16.22 10.45
N ALA A 338 3.03 -15.36 9.43
CA ALA A 338 2.03 -14.32 9.20
C ALA A 338 0.64 -14.91 8.94
N LEU A 339 0.54 -15.94 8.10
CA LEU A 339 -0.72 -16.65 7.83
C LEU A 339 -1.30 -17.26 9.11
N THR A 340 -0.47 -17.91 9.92
CA THR A 340 -0.89 -18.49 11.20
C THR A 340 -1.43 -17.41 12.15
N TYR A 341 -0.76 -16.27 12.25
CA TYR A 341 -1.24 -15.14 13.06
C TYR A 341 -2.58 -14.58 12.55
N LEU A 342 -2.66 -14.23 11.26
CA LEU A 342 -3.84 -13.58 10.66
C LEU A 342 -5.07 -14.50 10.61
N ASP A 343 -4.88 -15.81 10.41
CA ASP A 343 -5.96 -16.79 10.49
C ASP A 343 -6.57 -16.86 11.91
N ASN A 344 -5.74 -16.71 12.96
CA ASN A 344 -6.16 -16.79 14.36
C ASN A 344 -6.54 -15.44 15.00
N GLU A 345 -6.25 -14.30 14.35
CA GLU A 345 -6.60 -12.97 14.86
C GLU A 345 -8.09 -12.65 14.62
N PRO A 346 -8.93 -12.53 15.66
CA PRO A 346 -10.37 -12.32 15.49
C PRO A 346 -10.76 -10.97 14.90
N ALA A 347 -9.93 -9.93 15.07
CA ALA A 347 -10.19 -8.62 14.48
C ALA A 347 -10.02 -8.62 12.95
N ILE A 348 -9.22 -9.53 12.40
CA ILE A 348 -8.97 -9.64 10.96
C ILE A 348 -10.07 -10.48 10.31
N GLU A 349 -10.87 -9.84 9.46
CA GLU A 349 -11.89 -10.52 8.64
C GLU A 349 -11.31 -10.98 7.31
N ARG A 350 -10.44 -10.18 6.68
CA ARG A 350 -9.80 -10.48 5.39
C ARG A 350 -8.37 -9.95 5.32
N TYR A 351 -7.53 -10.64 4.57
CA TYR A 351 -6.16 -10.17 4.31
C TYR A 351 -5.62 -10.65 2.96
N ALA A 352 -4.72 -9.90 2.32
CA ALA A 352 -4.11 -10.27 1.05
C ALA A 352 -2.60 -10.01 1.04
N PHE A 353 -1.82 -11.04 0.70
CA PHE A 353 -0.38 -10.94 0.57
C PHE A 353 -0.01 -10.31 -0.77
N PHE A 354 0.92 -9.36 -0.78
CA PHE A 354 1.37 -8.70 -2.00
C PHE A 354 2.35 -9.59 -2.78
N GLY A 355 1.78 -10.56 -3.51
CA GLY A 355 2.59 -11.50 -4.30
C GLY A 355 1.81 -12.31 -5.33
N ALA A 356 0.51 -12.05 -5.56
CA ALA A 356 -0.33 -12.85 -6.46
C ALA A 356 -0.08 -12.56 -7.96
N PHE A 357 1.19 -12.55 -8.36
CA PHE A 357 1.68 -12.22 -9.69
C PHE A 357 3.09 -12.81 -9.90
N HIS A 358 3.65 -12.55 -11.09
CA HIS A 358 5.03 -12.85 -11.43
C HIS A 358 5.75 -11.55 -11.82
N SER A 359 6.85 -11.25 -11.15
CA SER A 359 7.74 -10.10 -11.37
C SER A 359 9.22 -10.49 -11.46
N GLY A 360 9.57 -11.74 -11.13
CA GLY A 360 10.94 -12.23 -10.96
C GLY A 360 11.50 -12.02 -9.55
N ALA A 361 10.68 -11.56 -8.60
CA ALA A 361 11.08 -11.28 -7.23
C ALA A 361 10.83 -12.46 -6.28
N GLY A 362 11.50 -12.44 -5.11
CA GLY A 362 11.39 -13.51 -4.11
C GLY A 362 10.04 -13.64 -3.43
N TRP A 363 9.15 -12.66 -3.57
CA TRP A 363 7.78 -12.67 -3.01
C TRP A 363 6.71 -13.13 -4.02
N ASP A 364 7.10 -13.47 -5.25
CA ASP A 364 6.16 -13.94 -6.25
C ASP A 364 5.49 -15.25 -5.82
N MET A 365 4.17 -15.30 -5.94
CA MET A 365 3.37 -16.52 -5.78
C MET A 365 3.19 -17.28 -7.10
N LEU A 366 3.53 -16.66 -8.23
CA LEU A 366 3.47 -17.28 -9.57
C LEU A 366 4.85 -17.35 -10.23
N ASN A 367 5.14 -18.50 -10.82
CA ASN A 367 6.23 -18.66 -11.77
C ASN A 367 5.89 -17.98 -13.10
N ALA A 368 6.89 -17.81 -13.96
CA ALA A 368 6.72 -17.25 -15.31
C ALA A 368 5.73 -18.05 -16.19
N ASP A 369 5.54 -19.34 -15.90
CA ASP A 369 4.60 -20.23 -16.59
C ASP A 369 3.17 -20.21 -16.00
N GLY A 370 2.94 -19.41 -14.94
CA GLY A 370 1.66 -19.30 -14.25
C GLY A 370 1.39 -20.39 -13.21
N SER A 371 2.32 -21.31 -12.97
CA SER A 371 2.23 -22.27 -11.87
C SER A 371 2.58 -21.62 -10.52
N LEU A 372 2.07 -22.18 -9.41
CA LEU A 372 2.38 -21.66 -8.08
C LEU A 372 3.85 -21.88 -7.70
N THR A 373 4.50 -20.84 -7.17
CA THR A 373 5.79 -20.95 -6.48
C THR A 373 5.63 -21.69 -5.15
N SER A 374 6.73 -21.89 -4.41
CA SER A 374 6.67 -22.39 -3.03
C SER A 374 5.77 -21.52 -2.15
N LEU A 375 5.89 -20.18 -2.25
CA LEU A 375 5.03 -19.24 -1.51
C LEU A 375 3.57 -19.35 -1.93
N GLY A 376 3.30 -19.42 -3.24
CA GLY A 376 1.94 -19.61 -3.74
C GLY A 376 1.28 -20.88 -3.20
N LYS A 377 2.05 -21.98 -3.10
CA LYS A 377 1.58 -23.25 -2.51
C LYS A 377 1.29 -23.12 -1.01
N MET A 378 2.13 -22.40 -0.26
CA MET A 378 1.86 -22.12 1.16
C MET A 378 0.60 -21.26 1.33
N TYR A 379 0.40 -20.27 0.45
CA TYR A 379 -0.71 -19.34 0.53
C TYR A 379 -2.07 -20.00 0.27
N VAL A 380 -2.13 -21.06 -0.54
CA VAL A 380 -3.39 -21.79 -0.79
C VAL A 380 -3.63 -22.96 0.17
N SER A 381 -2.62 -23.36 0.97
CA SER A 381 -2.68 -24.50 1.89
C SER A 381 -3.39 -24.25 3.22
#